data_AF-A0A7V1XNB8-F1
#
_entry.id   AF-A0A7V1XNB8-F1
#
_cell.length_a   1.000
_cell.length_b   1.000
_cell.length_c   1.000
_cell.angle_alpha   90.00
_cell.angle_beta   90.00
_cell.angle_gamma   90.00
#
_symmetry.space_group_name_H-M   'P 1'
#
loop_
_entity.id
_entity.type
_entity.pdbx_description
1 polymer ?
#
loop_
_entity_poly.entity_id
_entity_poly.type
_entity_poly.pdbx_seq_one_letter_code
_entity_poly.pdbx_strand_id
1 'polypeptide(L)' 'MWRIWLLFDPRRTLIALFTFLFALALLIHFILLSTDRFNWLEGPRRAAALAVRTLLA' A
#
# COMPACT_ATOMS: atom_id res chain seq x y z
N MET A 1 19.27 18.18 -19.33
CA MET A 1 17.91 18.68 -19.02
C MET A 1 17.87 19.26 -17.61
N TRP A 2 18.57 20.38 -17.36
CA TRP A 2 18.59 21.04 -16.05
C TRP A 2 17.69 22.29 -16.03
N ARG A 3 17.31 22.79 -17.20
CA ARG A 3 16.46 23.98 -17.39
C ARG A 3 15.04 23.81 -16.82
N ILE A 4 14.59 22.58 -16.56
CA ILE A 4 13.26 22.33 -15.97
C ILE A 4 13.17 22.86 -14.53
N TRP A 5 14.29 22.93 -13.83
CA TRP A 5 14.39 23.50 -12.48
C TRP A 5 14.36 25.03 -12.46
N LEU A 6 14.39 25.69 -13.62
CA LEU A 6 14.18 27.14 -13.72
C LEU A 6 12.69 27.50 -13.72
N LEU A 7 11.82 26.55 -14.08
CA LEU A 7 10.36 26.74 -14.13
C LEU A 7 9.67 26.24 -12.85
N PHE A 8 10.24 25.22 -12.21
CA PHE A 8 9.67 24.61 -11.01
C PHE A 8 10.60 24.80 -9.81
N ASP A 9 10.05 25.30 -8.70
CA ASP A 9 10.76 25.41 -7.42
C ASP A 9 11.19 24.01 -6.94
N PRO A 10 12.50 23.67 -6.94
CA PRO A 10 12.96 22.29 -6.74
C PRO A 10 12.50 21.69 -5.41
N ARG A 11 12.43 22.51 -4.36
CA ARG A 11 11.97 22.09 -3.04
C ARG A 11 10.51 21.65 -3.05
N ARG A 12 9.63 22.39 -3.72
CA ARG A 12 8.19 22.08 -3.76
C ARG A 12 7.94 20.84 -4.60
N THR A 13 8.61 20.72 -5.75
CA THR A 13 8.46 19.57 -6.64
C THR A 13 8.92 18.28 -5.97
N LEU A 14 10.02 18.31 -5.21
CA LEU A 14 10.47 17.14 -4.44
C LEU A 14 9.46 16.75 -3.37
N ILE A 15 8.94 17.71 -2.60
CA ILE A 15 7.92 17.42 -1.56
C ILE A 15 6.66 16.83 -2.20
N ALA A 16 6.19 17.42 -3.30
CA ALA A 16 5.01 16.93 -4.03
C ALA A 16 5.23 15.50 -4.55
N LEU A 17 6.39 15.23 -5.14
CA LEU A 17 6.74 13.90 -5.65
C LEU A 17 6.81 12.87 -4.52
N PHE A 18 7.49 13.18 -3.42
CA PHE A 18 7.58 12.29 -2.26
C PHE A 18 6.20 12.01 -1.67
N THR A 19 5.38 13.04 -1.47
CA THR A 19 4.05 12.89 -0.90
C THR A 19 3.15 12.07 -1.82
N PHE A 20 3.19 12.33 -3.13
CA PHE A 20 2.43 11.58 -4.13
C PHE A 20 2.84 10.11 -4.17
N LEU A 21 4.13 9.83 -4.28
CA LEU A 21 4.65 8.45 -4.32
C LEU A 21 4.38 7.71 -3.01
N PHE A 22 4.50 8.39 -1.87
CA PHE A 22 4.21 7.79 -0.57
C PHE A 22 2.72 7.46 -0.41
N ALA A 23 1.82 8.38 -0.78
CA ALA A 23 0.39 8.14 -0.76
C ALA A 23 0.01 6.99 -1.71
N LEU A 24 0.60 6.96 -2.91
CA LEU A 24 0.40 5.88 -3.87
C LEU A 24 0.90 4.53 -3.33
N ALA A 25 2.05 4.52 -2.65
CA ALA A 25 2.58 3.32 -2.01
C ALA A 25 1.61 2.81 -0.93
N LEU A 26 1.13 3.67 -0.03
CA LEU A 26 0.16 3.27 0.99
C LEU A 26 -1.13 2.73 0.38
N LEU A 27 -1.67 3.41 -0.65
CA LEU A 27 -2.87 2.96 -1.36
C LEU A 27 -2.71 1.53 -1.89
N ILE A 28 -1.59 1.25 -2.58
CA ILE A 28 -1.29 -0.08 -3.10
C ILE A 28 -1.21 -1.11 -1.96
N HIS A 29 -0.50 -0.80 -0.86
CA HIS A 29 -0.38 -1.73 0.26
C HIS A 29 -1.73 -2.04 0.91
N PHE A 30 -2.57 -1.02 1.11
CA PHE A 30 -3.93 -1.22 1.63
C PHE A 30 -4.79 -2.06 0.68
N ILE A 31 -4.67 -1.87 -0.63
CA ILE A 31 -5.36 -2.72 -1.62
C ILE A 31 -4.90 -4.18 -1.48
N LEU A 32 -3.59 -4.44 -1.42
CA LEU A 32 -3.08 -5.81 -1.28
C LEU A 32 -3.54 -6.45 0.04
N LEU A 33 -3.45 -5.71 1.15
CA LEU A 33 -3.91 -6.17 2.46
C LEU A 33 -5.43 -6.38 2.53
N SER A 34 -6.22 -5.67 1.73
CA SER A 34 -7.67 -5.89 1.67
C SER A 34 -8.04 -7.19 0.94
N THR A 35 -7.13 -7.81 0.20
CA THR A 35 -7.42 -9.03 -0.57
C THR A 35 -7.01 -10.29 0.19
N ASP A 36 -7.85 -11.33 0.17
CA ASP A 36 -7.61 -12.60 0.88
C ASP A 36 -6.30 -13.28 0.45
N ARG A 37 -5.96 -13.21 -0.85
CA ARG A 37 -4.78 -13.87 -1.42
C ARG A 37 -3.45 -13.15 -1.16
N PHE A 38 -3.44 -11.81 -1.16
CA PHE A 38 -2.22 -11.01 -1.04
C PHE A 38 -2.06 -10.35 0.33
N ASN A 39 -2.99 -10.57 1.26
CA ASN A 39 -2.86 -10.12 2.63
C ASN A 39 -1.82 -10.95 3.38
N TRP A 40 -0.60 -10.41 3.42
CA TRP A 40 0.52 -11.05 4.10
C TRP A 40 0.46 -10.97 5.64
N LEU A 41 -0.39 -10.12 6.21
CA LEU A 41 -0.57 -10.02 7.66
C LEU A 41 -1.46 -11.15 8.20
N GLU A 42 -2.43 -11.59 7.39
CA GLU A 42 -3.44 -12.52 7.84
C GLU A 42 -3.06 -13.99 7.64
N GLY A 43 -2.35 -14.29 6.55
CA GLY A 43 -1.85 -15.61 6.23
C GLY A 43 -2.92 -16.71 6.16
N PRO A 44 -2.55 -17.95 5.78
CA PRO A 44 -3.49 -19.09 5.71
C PRO A 44 -4.12 -19.48 7.07
N ARG A 45 -3.66 -18.86 8.16
CA ARG A 45 -4.03 -19.20 9.53
C ARG A 45 -5.43 -18.70 9.91
N ARG A 46 -5.90 -17.56 9.38
CA ARG A 46 -7.26 -17.07 9.67
C ARG A 46 -8.34 -17.85 8.90
N ALA A 47 -8.05 -18.29 7.67
CA ALA A 47 -8.92 -19.20 6.92
C ALA A 47 -9.04 -20.57 7.62
N ALA A 48 -7.93 -21.13 8.11
CA ALA A 48 -7.93 -22.36 8.90
C ALA A 48 -8.65 -22.21 10.25
N ALA A 49 -8.47 -21.08 10.94
CA ALA A 49 -9.14 -20.80 12.22
C ALA A 49 -10.67 -20.60 12.04
N LEU A 50 -11.11 -19.96 10.96
CA LEU A 50 -12.53 -19.88 10.61
C LEU A 50 -13.12 -21.25 10.26
N ALA A 51 -12.39 -22.07 9.50
CA ALA A 51 -12.81 -23.43 9.16
C ALA A 51 -12.98 -24.33 10.39
N VAL A 52 -12.03 -24.28 11.34
CA VAL A 52 -12.14 -25.00 12.63
C VAL A 52 -13.32 -24.50 13.45
N ARG A 53 -13.60 -23.19 13.45
CA ARG A 53 -14.73 -22.61 14.20
C ARG A 53 -16.10 -23.03 13.64
N THR A 54 -16.22 -23.23 12.33
CA THR A 54 -17.44 -23.80 11.71
C THR A 54 -17.61 -25.30 11.91
N LEU A 55 -16.56 -26.04 12.25
CA LEU A 55 -16.65 -27.48 12.53
C LEU A 55 -17.04 -27.79 13.99
N LEU A 56 -16.94 -26.79 14.87
CA LEU A 56 -17.26 -26.89 16.30
C LEU A 56 -18.62 -26.26 16.67
N ALA A 57 -19.34 -25.71 15.69
CA ALA A 57 -20.69 -25.15 15.81
C ALA A 57 -21.69 -26.04 15.06
#